data_AF-A0A2C6BFJ1-F1
#
_entry.id   AF-A0A2C6BFJ1-F1
#
_cell.length_a   1.000
_cell.length_b   1.000
_cell.length_c   1.000
_cell.angle_alpha   90.00
_cell.angle_beta   90.00
_cell.angle_gamma   90.00
#
_symmetry.space_group_name_H-M   'P 1'
#
loop_
_entity.id
_entity.type
_entity.pdbx_description
1 polymer ?
#
loop_
_entity_poly.entity_id
_entity_poly.type
_entity_poly.pdbx_seq_one_letter_code
_entity_poly.pdbx_strand_id
1 'polypeptide(L)'
;MKKILLLFSVLSIASFANDEIISELKGLESEYESLVKEEEARFQQEKELSERAAAQNIELEKLKASLEEKLATAPEERKTKFFKDTFDGLVKDYSVYLSQIEQKIAENSQLVSNFEKIKAIR
;
A
#
# COMPACT_ATOMS: atom_id res chain seq x y z
N MET A 1 -6.17 -5.20 -22.96
CA MET A 1 -6.51 -6.47 -22.29
C MET A 1 -7.50 -7.22 -23.17
N LYS A 2 -7.14 -8.42 -23.61
CA LYS A 2 -8.04 -9.25 -24.41
C LYS A 2 -9.25 -9.55 -23.54
N LYS A 3 -10.43 -9.14 -24.00
CA LYS A 3 -11.73 -9.49 -23.43
C LYS A 3 -11.70 -10.99 -23.15
N ILE A 4 -11.76 -11.38 -21.88
CA ILE A 4 -12.02 -12.75 -21.49
C ILE A 4 -13.46 -13.00 -21.92
N LEU A 5 -13.56 -13.45 -23.17
CA LEU A 5 -14.77 -13.80 -23.88
C LEU A 5 -14.86 -15.34 -23.82
N LEU A 6 -14.93 -15.86 -22.61
CA LEU A 6 -14.96 -17.27 -22.21
C LEU A 6 -15.59 -17.23 -20.82
N LEU A 7 -16.87 -17.46 -20.54
CA LEU A 7 -17.89 -18.36 -21.09
C LEU A 7 -19.21 -17.56 -21.13
N PHE A 8 -19.86 -17.42 -22.28
CA PHE A 8 -21.24 -16.92 -22.35
C PHE A 8 -22.16 -17.85 -23.17
N SER A 9 -21.78 -19.11 -23.31
CA SER A 9 -22.39 -20.02 -24.29
C SER A 9 -22.63 -21.44 -23.74
N VAL A 10 -23.11 -21.56 -22.50
CA VAL A 10 -23.57 -22.87 -21.97
C VAL A 10 -25.10 -22.98 -21.95
N LEU A 11 -25.85 -21.87 -22.08
CA LEU A 11 -27.31 -21.91 -22.12
C LEU A 11 -27.89 -22.62 -23.35
N SER A 12 -27.10 -22.84 -24.42
CA SER A 12 -27.53 -23.56 -25.61
C SER A 12 -27.39 -25.09 -25.53
N ILE A 13 -26.81 -25.64 -24.45
CA ILE A 13 -26.64 -27.10 -24.25
C ILE A 13 -27.70 -27.68 -23.29
N ALA A 14 -28.51 -26.82 -22.65
CA ALA A 14 -29.52 -27.22 -21.67
C ALA A 14 -30.57 -28.22 -22.21
N SER A 15 -30.77 -28.28 -23.53
CA SER A 15 -31.72 -29.22 -24.15
C SER A 15 -31.30 -30.69 -24.12
N PHE A 16 -30.06 -31.01 -23.73
CA PHE A 16 -29.51 -32.38 -23.71
C PHE A 16 -28.70 -32.75 -22.44
N ALA A 17 -28.61 -31.86 -21.44
CA ALA A 17 -27.81 -32.07 -20.23
C ALA A 17 -28.66 -32.60 -19.06
N ASN A 18 -28.11 -33.51 -18.26
CA ASN A 18 -28.73 -34.00 -17.02
C ASN A 18 -28.92 -32.85 -16.01
N ASP A 19 -30.00 -32.87 -15.22
CA ASP A 19 -30.33 -31.80 -14.25
C ASP A 19 -29.21 -31.57 -13.23
N GLU A 20 -28.48 -32.62 -12.87
CA GLU A 20 -27.29 -32.56 -12.01
C GLU A 20 -26.16 -31.73 -12.63
N ILE A 21 -25.86 -31.95 -13.91
CA ILE A 21 -24.84 -31.20 -14.66
C ILE A 21 -25.22 -29.72 -14.74
N ILE A 22 -26.51 -29.42 -14.97
CA ILE A 22 -27.00 -28.03 -15.01
C ILE A 22 -26.86 -27.37 -13.64
N SER A 23 -27.12 -28.09 -12.55
CA SER A 23 -26.96 -27.58 -11.18
C SER A 23 -25.49 -27.30 -10.84
N GLU A 24 -24.58 -28.21 -11.18
CA GLU A 24 -23.14 -28.03 -10.96
C GLU A 24 -22.60 -26.83 -11.75
N LEU A 25 -23.01 -26.66 -13.01
CA LEU A 25 -22.59 -25.52 -13.83
C LEU A 25 -23.07 -24.18 -13.25
N LYS A 26 -24.30 -24.11 -12.72
CA LYS A 26 -24.79 -22.91 -12.03
C LYS A 26 -24.00 -22.64 -10.74
N GLY A 27 -23.64 -23.69 -10.00
CA GLY A 27 -22.78 -23.59 -8.83
C GLY A 27 -21.42 -22.98 -9.20
N LEU A 28 -20.78 -23.51 -10.25
CA LEU A 28 -19.50 -23.02 -10.74
C LEU A 28 -19.56 -21.57 -11.23
N GLU A 29 -20.64 -21.18 -11.91
CA GLU A 29 -20.87 -19.79 -12.33
C GLU A 29 -20.98 -18.84 -11.11
N SER A 30 -21.70 -19.25 -10.07
CA SER A 30 -21.81 -18.49 -8.82
C SER A 30 -20.47 -18.36 -8.10
N GLU A 31 -19.66 -19.43 -8.06
CA GLU A 31 -18.31 -19.40 -7.48
C GLU A 31 -17.39 -18.45 -8.25
N TYR A 32 -17.43 -18.51 -9.59
CA TYR A 32 -16.67 -17.61 -10.45
C TYR A 32 -17.06 -16.14 -10.22
N GLU A 33 -18.36 -15.82 -10.18
CA GLU A 33 -18.80 -14.44 -9.91
C GLU A 33 -18.35 -13.94 -8.54
N SER A 34 -18.36 -14.80 -7.51
CA SER A 34 -17.85 -14.46 -6.18
C SER A 34 -16.35 -14.19 -6.22
N LEU A 35 -15.58 -15.02 -6.92
CA LEU A 35 -14.13 -14.86 -7.06
C LEU A 35 -13.78 -13.53 -7.71
N VAL A 36 -14.43 -13.18 -8.83
CA VAL A 36 -14.19 -11.89 -9.52
C VAL A 36 -14.51 -10.70 -8.61
N LYS A 37 -15.57 -10.78 -7.80
CA LYS A 37 -15.91 -9.73 -6.83
C LYS A 37 -14.86 -9.62 -5.72
N GLU A 38 -14.34 -10.74 -5.22
CA GLU A 38 -13.30 -10.75 -4.20
C GLU A 38 -11.97 -10.19 -4.74
N GLU A 39 -11.58 -10.57 -5.97
CA GLU A 39 -10.38 -10.04 -6.63
C GLU A 39 -10.45 -8.51 -6.80
N GLU A 40 -11.61 -7.99 -7.23
CA GLU A 40 -11.81 -6.55 -7.35
C GLU A 40 -11.76 -5.85 -6.00
N ALA A 41 -12.41 -6.41 -4.96
CA ALA A 41 -12.39 -5.84 -3.62
C ALA A 41 -10.96 -5.78 -3.05
N ARG A 42 -10.18 -6.85 -3.21
CA ARG A 42 -8.77 -6.88 -2.80
C ARG A 42 -7.93 -5.85 -3.56
N PHE A 43 -8.14 -5.71 -4.87
CA PHE A 43 -7.42 -4.70 -5.65
C PHE A 43 -7.71 -3.28 -5.18
N GLN A 44 -8.97 -2.93 -4.89
CA GLN A 44 -9.32 -1.60 -4.39
C GLN A 44 -8.73 -1.36 -2.99
N GLN A 45 -8.70 -2.38 -2.13
CA GLN A 45 -8.06 -2.28 -0.82
C GLN A 45 -6.55 -1.97 -0.93
N GLU A 46 -5.83 -2.69 -1.79
CA GLU A 46 -4.39 -2.45 -2.03
C GLU A 46 -4.14 -1.04 -2.62
N LYS A 47 -5.04 -0.59 -3.51
CA LYS A 47 -5.00 0.76 -4.07
C LYS A 47 -5.11 1.83 -2.98
N GLU A 48 -6.13 1.73 -2.11
CA GLU A 48 -6.34 2.69 -1.03
C GLU A 48 -5.17 2.71 -0.04
N LEU A 49 -4.60 1.53 0.28
CA LEU A 49 -3.41 1.42 1.12
C LEU A 49 -2.20 2.12 0.49
N SER A 50 -1.96 1.89 -0.80
CA SER A 50 -0.88 2.53 -1.56
C SER A 50 -1.06 4.04 -1.64
N GLU A 51 -2.25 4.53 -1.97
CA GLU A 51 -2.54 5.97 -2.05
C GLU A 51 -2.35 6.67 -0.70
N ARG A 52 -2.80 6.03 0.39
CA ARG A 52 -2.57 6.54 1.75
C ARG A 52 -1.09 6.56 2.11
N ALA A 53 -0.34 5.52 1.78
CA ALA A 53 1.10 5.44 2.03
C ALA A 53 1.87 6.52 1.25
N ALA A 54 1.50 6.75 -0.02
CA ALA A 54 2.08 7.82 -0.83
C ALA A 54 1.80 9.21 -0.24
N ALA A 55 0.57 9.48 0.20
CA ALA A 55 0.21 10.74 0.85
C ALA A 55 0.96 10.94 2.17
N GLN A 56 1.09 9.89 2.99
CA GLN A 56 1.86 9.94 4.23
C GLN A 56 3.34 10.25 3.98
N ASN A 57 3.94 9.70 2.91
CA ASN A 57 5.35 9.98 2.59
C ASN A 57 5.60 11.44 2.27
N ILE A 58 4.65 12.15 1.65
CA ILE A 58 4.79 13.59 1.38
C ILE A 58 4.96 14.37 2.70
N GLU A 59 4.17 14.05 3.73
CA GLU A 59 4.27 14.72 5.03
C GLU A 59 5.51 14.27 5.83
N LEU A 60 5.88 12.98 5.75
CA LEU A 60 7.08 12.46 6.39
C LEU A 60 8.35 13.06 5.82
N GLU A 61 8.43 13.28 4.50
CA GLU A 61 9.58 13.94 3.86
C GLU A 61 9.72 15.41 4.28
N LYS A 62 8.61 16.13 4.46
CA LYS A 62 8.64 17.50 5.04
C LYS A 62 9.18 17.49 6.46
N LEU A 63 8.72 16.55 7.29
CA LEU A 63 9.17 16.43 8.67
C LEU A 63 10.63 16.01 8.75
N LYS A 64 11.05 15.09 7.88
CA LYS A 64 12.44 14.67 7.70
C LYS A 64 13.34 15.87 7.42
N ALA A 65 13.01 16.67 6.40
CA ALA A 65 13.79 17.85 6.04
C ALA A 65 13.90 18.85 7.21
N SER A 66 12.82 19.07 7.95
CA SER A 66 12.84 19.95 9.13
C SER A 66 13.74 19.43 10.26
N LEU A 67 13.76 18.11 10.50
CA LEU A 67 14.67 17.50 11.47
C LEU A 67 16.12 17.53 11.02
N GLU A 68 16.39 17.27 9.74
CA GLU A 68 17.73 17.35 9.16
C GLU A 68 18.30 18.76 9.30
N GLU A 69 17.50 19.80 9.00
CA GLU A 69 17.89 21.20 9.21
C GLU A 69 18.22 21.47 10.69
N LYS A 70 17.35 21.04 11.61
CA LYS A 70 17.54 21.25 13.05
C LYS A 70 18.78 20.53 13.59
N LEU A 71 19.07 19.33 13.11
CA LEU A 71 20.27 18.58 13.47
C LEU A 71 21.53 19.21 12.87
N ALA A 72 21.44 19.78 11.67
CA ALA A 72 22.55 20.49 11.03
C ALA A 72 22.93 21.80 11.75
N THR A 73 21.94 22.54 12.30
CA THR A 73 22.20 23.77 13.06
C THR A 73 22.60 23.51 14.53
N ALA A 74 22.32 22.32 15.05
CA ALA A 74 22.55 21.96 16.45
C ALA A 74 23.99 22.21 16.96
N PRO A 75 25.07 21.93 16.21
CA PRO A 75 26.43 22.18 16.68
C PRO A 75 26.71 23.67 16.94
N GLU A 76 26.13 24.57 16.14
CA GLU A 76 26.30 26.01 16.33
C GLU A 76 25.48 26.49 17.53
N GLU A 77 24.21 26.06 17.60
CA GLU A 77 23.34 26.35 18.73
C GLU A 77 23.94 25.91 20.06
N ARG A 78 24.57 24.73 20.09
CA ARG A 78 25.22 24.14 21.26
C ARG A 78 26.23 25.07 21.91
N LYS A 79 26.97 25.86 21.13
CA LYS A 79 28.03 26.76 21.63
C LYS A 79 27.51 27.80 22.62
N THR A 80 26.24 28.18 22.46
CA THR A 80 25.59 29.24 23.26
C THR A 80 24.69 28.70 24.36
N LYS A 81 24.46 27.37 24.45
CA LYS A 81 23.59 26.80 25.48
C LYS A 81 24.29 26.72 26.83
N PHE A 82 23.56 27.11 27.87
CA PHE A 82 23.95 26.93 29.27
C PHE A 82 23.85 25.46 29.69
N PHE A 83 22.74 24.79 29.36
CA PHE A 83 22.48 23.38 29.68
C PHE A 83 22.90 22.45 28.53
N LYS A 84 24.21 22.26 28.37
CA LYS A 84 24.76 21.48 27.24
C LYS A 84 24.30 20.03 27.23
N ASP A 85 24.33 19.35 28.37
CA ASP A 85 23.97 17.92 28.45
C ASP A 85 22.49 17.69 28.11
N THR A 86 21.60 18.57 28.57
CA THR A 86 20.17 18.52 28.21
C THR A 86 19.96 18.78 26.73
N PHE A 87 20.68 19.75 26.16
CA PHE A 87 20.63 20.04 24.73
C PHE A 87 21.14 18.84 23.89
N ASP A 88 22.26 18.23 24.29
CA ASP A 88 22.83 17.06 23.64
C ASP A 88 21.86 15.86 23.70
N GLY A 89 21.13 15.71 24.81
CA GLY A 89 20.03 14.76 24.94
C GLY A 89 18.91 15.00 23.91
N LEU A 90 18.45 16.25 23.77
CA LEU A 90 17.41 16.59 22.77
C LEU A 90 17.88 16.35 21.33
N VAL A 91 19.14 16.67 21.01
CA VAL A 91 19.72 16.40 19.67
C VAL A 91 19.72 14.90 19.39
N LYS A 92 20.08 14.07 20.38
CA LYS A 92 20.02 12.62 20.26
C LYS A 92 18.60 12.13 20.02
N ASP A 93 17.62 12.64 20.74
CA ASP A 93 16.22 12.26 20.56
C ASP A 93 15.70 12.63 19.16
N TYR A 94 16.04 13.82 18.65
CA TYR A 94 15.73 14.20 17.27
C TYR A 94 16.36 13.25 16.24
N SER A 95 17.60 12.81 16.46
CA SER A 95 18.24 11.82 15.58
C SER A 95 17.52 10.47 15.59
N VAL A 96 17.01 10.03 16.75
CA VAL A 96 16.22 8.79 16.85
C VAL A 96 14.91 8.91 16.05
N TYR A 97 14.20 10.02 16.20
CA TYR A 97 12.96 10.26 15.44
C TYR A 97 13.21 10.37 13.93
N LEU A 98 14.32 10.99 13.51
CA LEU A 98 14.73 11.04 12.11
C LEU A 98 14.85 9.62 11.52
N SER A 99 15.55 8.71 12.21
CA SER A 99 15.69 7.32 11.75
C SER A 99 14.34 6.58 11.69
N GLN A 100 13.43 6.84 12.64
CA GLN A 100 12.07 6.26 12.60
C GLN A 100 11.25 6.77 11.41
N ILE A 101 11.38 8.06 11.08
CA ILE A 101 10.73 8.66 9.90
C ILE A 101 11.27 8.03 8.62
N GLU A 102 12.59 7.88 8.50
CA GLU A 102 13.22 7.25 7.34
C GLU A 102 12.76 5.79 7.15
N GLN A 103 12.69 5.03 8.25
CA GLN A 103 12.14 3.68 8.21
C GLN A 103 10.69 3.69 7.72
N LYS A 104 9.85 4.60 8.23
CA LYS A 104 8.44 4.67 7.84
C LYS A 104 8.26 5.05 6.37
N ILE A 105 9.08 5.96 5.86
CA ILE A 105 9.11 6.32 4.44
C ILE A 105 9.45 5.10 3.58
N ALA A 106 10.44 4.30 3.99
CA ALA A 106 10.83 3.08 3.28
C ALA A 106 9.70 2.03 3.28
N GLU A 107 9.07 1.77 4.42
CA GLU A 107 7.91 0.87 4.53
C GLU A 107 6.76 1.29 3.60
N ASN A 108 6.39 2.58 3.64
CA ASN A 108 5.34 3.12 2.80
C ASN A 108 5.71 3.07 1.30
N SER A 109 6.98 3.31 0.95
CA SER A 109 7.47 3.19 -0.42
C SER A 109 7.39 1.76 -0.93
N GLN A 110 7.57 0.76 -0.04
CA GLN A 110 7.37 -0.64 -0.38
C GLN A 110 5.89 -0.96 -0.67
N LEU A 111 4.95 -0.39 0.10
CA LEU A 111 3.51 -0.55 -0.18
C LEU A 111 3.14 0.02 -1.55
N VAL A 112 3.63 1.22 -1.88
CA VAL A 112 3.43 1.85 -3.20
C VAL A 112 4.02 0.99 -4.31
N SER A 113 5.26 0.51 -4.14
CA SER A 113 5.92 -0.36 -5.11
C SER A 113 5.17 -1.67 -5.34
N ASN A 114 4.65 -2.29 -4.27
CA ASN A 114 3.88 -3.52 -4.36
C ASN A 114 2.59 -3.32 -5.15
N PHE A 115 1.86 -2.24 -4.88
CA PHE A 115 0.64 -1.94 -5.63
C PHE A 115 0.91 -1.65 -7.10
N GLU A 116 1.97 -0.91 -7.46
CA GLU A 116 2.32 -0.70 -8.87
C GLU A 116 2.66 -2.01 -9.60
N LYS A 117 3.25 -3.00 -8.91
CA LYS A 117 3.44 -4.34 -9.47
C LYS A 117 2.11 -5.07 -9.71
N ILE A 118 1.17 -5.00 -8.75
CA ILE A 118 -0.18 -5.59 -8.88
C ILE A 118 -0.92 -4.94 -10.06
N LYS A 119 -0.84 -3.62 -10.18
CA LYS A 119 -1.45 -2.85 -11.26
C LYS A 119 -0.84 -3.17 -12.63
N ALA A 120 0.46 -3.48 -12.71
CA ALA A 120 1.13 -3.81 -13.97
C ALA A 120 0.76 -5.19 -14.54
N ILE A 121 0.34 -6.12 -13.68
CA ILE A 121 -0.09 -7.48 -14.09
C ILE A 121 -1.59 -7.58 -14.37
N ARG A 122 -2.34 -6.50 -14.12
CA ARG A 122 -3.78 -6.40 -14.36
C ARG A 122 -4.07 -5.83 -15.75
#